data_AF-A0A968R6N3-F1
#
_entry.id   AF-A0A968R6N3-F1
#
_cell.length_a   1.000
_cell.length_b   1.000
_cell.length_c   1.000
_cell.angle_alpha   90.00
_cell.angle_beta   90.00
_cell.angle_gamma   90.00
#
_symmetry.space_group_name_H-M   'P 1'
#
loop_
_entity.id
_entity.type
_entity.pdbx_description
1 polymer ?
#
loop_
_entity_poly.entity_id
_entity_poly.type
_entity_poly.pdbx_seq_one_letter_code
_entity_poly.pdbx_strand_id
1 'polypeptide(L)'
;MNTAKNQRQTWLLIGLTLNSIATILHYTDNFIFFVKYPAPEWMHPHHVWIAWLILVPFVVVGFIQYAKGNFWIAYFCLCVWAITSVGGIAHYFFGSLSDFSVKMHVFIWFEEVTGWMLLSFIFWSGFILQEWRKNELLN
;
A
#
# COMPACT_ATOMS: atom_id res chain seq x y z
N MET A 1 -0.49 22.84 -17.93
CA MET A 1 -0.08 21.78 -16.98
C MET A 1 1.18 21.12 -17.50
N ASN A 2 2.20 20.95 -16.67
CA ASN A 2 3.47 20.31 -17.05
C ASN A 2 3.24 18.80 -17.31
N THR A 3 3.51 18.34 -18.53
CA THR A 3 3.24 16.96 -18.99
C THR A 3 3.91 15.90 -18.11
N ALA A 4 5.11 16.19 -17.59
CA ALA A 4 5.82 15.29 -16.69
C ALA A 4 5.12 15.14 -15.32
N LYS A 5 4.50 16.21 -14.79
CA LYS A 5 3.73 16.15 -13.53
C LYS A 5 2.50 15.25 -13.70
N ASN A 6 1.80 15.41 -14.82
CA ASN A 6 0.64 14.57 -15.15
C ASN A 6 1.03 13.10 -15.28
N GLN A 7 2.17 12.82 -15.93
CA GLN A 7 2.67 11.46 -16.08
C GLN A 7 2.94 10.79 -14.73
N ARG A 8 3.59 11.48 -13.78
CA ARG A 8 3.86 10.91 -12.44
C ARG A 8 2.60 10.66 -11.63
N GLN A 9 1.60 11.56 -11.73
CA GLN A 9 0.30 11.35 -11.13
C GLN A 9 -0.40 10.11 -11.71
N THR A 10 -0.30 9.90 -13.03
CA THR A 10 -0.82 8.70 -13.69
C THR A 10 -0.11 7.44 -13.18
N TRP A 11 1.22 7.43 -13.10
CA TRP A 11 1.97 6.30 -12.56
C TRP A 11 1.58 5.98 -11.11
N LEU A 12 1.48 7.01 -10.27
CA LEU A 12 1.00 6.85 -8.89
C LEU A 12 -0.42 6.26 -8.87
N LEU A 13 -1.34 6.80 -9.67
CA LEU A 13 -2.72 6.32 -9.71
C LEU A 13 -2.81 4.85 -10.15
N ILE A 14 -2.05 4.45 -11.17
CA ILE A 14 -1.97 3.05 -11.61
C ILE A 14 -1.45 2.17 -10.46
N GLY A 15 -0.36 2.58 -9.81
CA GLY A 15 0.23 1.84 -8.70
C GLY A 15 -0.75 1.68 -7.53
N LEU A 16 -1.43 2.76 -7.14
CA LEU A 16 -2.42 2.75 -6.08
C LEU A 16 -3.64 1.89 -6.43
N THR A 17 -4.06 1.91 -7.69
CA THR A 17 -5.18 1.07 -8.16
C THR A 17 -4.83 -0.41 -8.07
N LEU A 18 -3.67 -0.80 -8.59
CA LEU A 18 -3.20 -2.18 -8.53
C LEU A 18 -3.05 -2.67 -7.08
N ASN A 19 -2.45 -1.85 -6.23
CA ASN A 19 -2.28 -2.18 -4.83
C ASN A 19 -3.61 -2.20 -4.06
N SER A 20 -4.55 -1.31 -4.37
CA SER A 20 -5.89 -1.33 -3.76
C SER A 20 -6.64 -2.61 -4.14
N ILE A 21 -6.53 -3.06 -5.40
CA ILE A 21 -7.10 -4.36 -5.82
C ILE A 21 -6.43 -5.50 -5.04
N ALA A 22 -5.10 -5.49 -4.92
CA ALA A 22 -4.36 -6.51 -4.19
C ALA A 22 -4.77 -6.58 -2.71
N THR A 23 -4.83 -5.44 -2.03
CA THR A 23 -5.22 -5.34 -0.62
C THR A 23 -6.66 -5.76 -0.41
N ILE A 24 -7.61 -5.35 -1.27
CA ILE A 24 -9.02 -5.81 -1.16
C ILE A 24 -9.10 -7.32 -1.29
N LEU A 25 -8.42 -7.92 -2.27
CA LEU A 25 -8.41 -9.37 -2.46
C LEU A 25 -7.83 -10.08 -1.24
N HIS A 26 -6.65 -9.64 -0.76
CA HIS A 26 -5.99 -10.25 0.38
C HIS A 26 -6.80 -10.11 1.68
N TYR A 27 -7.20 -8.89 2.05
CA TYR A 27 -7.95 -8.63 3.29
C TYR A 27 -9.33 -9.31 3.28
N THR A 28 -10.00 -9.37 2.12
CA THR A 28 -11.28 -10.09 2.01
C THR A 28 -11.09 -11.58 2.21
N ASP A 29 -10.08 -12.19 1.58
CA ASP A 29 -9.79 -13.61 1.75
C ASP A 29 -9.36 -13.93 3.19
N ASN A 30 -8.51 -13.07 3.76
CA ASN A 30 -8.04 -13.19 5.14
C ASN A 30 -9.19 -13.02 6.15
N PHE A 31 -10.17 -12.17 5.87
CA PHE A 31 -11.36 -12.05 6.71
C PHE A 31 -12.28 -13.28 6.63
N ILE A 32 -12.66 -13.69 5.41
CA ILE A 32 -13.63 -14.78 5.20
C ILE A 32 -13.05 -16.12 5.67
N PHE A 33 -11.75 -16.34 5.42
CA PHE A 33 -11.06 -17.59 5.73
C PHE A 33 -10.08 -17.43 6.90
N PHE A 34 -10.35 -16.51 7.83
CA PHE A 34 -9.44 -16.15 8.93
C PHE A 34 -8.87 -17.36 9.68
N VAL A 35 -9.71 -18.35 10.00
CA VAL A 35 -9.30 -19.58 10.72
C VAL A 35 -8.25 -20.41 9.97
N LYS A 36 -8.13 -20.22 8.65
CA LYS A 36 -7.16 -20.90 7.79
C LYS A 36 -5.86 -20.09 7.59
N TYR A 37 -5.83 -18.84 8.03
CA TYR A 37 -4.62 -18.02 7.98
C TYR A 37 -3.87 -18.15 9.32
N PRO A 38 -2.59 -18.60 9.31
CA PRO A 38 -1.74 -18.48 10.47
C PRO A 38 -1.66 -17.02 10.95
N ALA A 39 -2.01 -16.81 12.21
CA ALA A 39 -2.13 -15.49 12.83
C ALA A 39 -1.86 -15.59 14.35
N PRO A 40 -1.52 -14.47 15.01
CA PRO A 40 -1.40 -14.44 16.46
C PRO A 40 -2.72 -14.79 17.17
N GLU A 41 -2.63 -15.45 18.33
CA GLU A 41 -3.80 -15.89 19.10
C GLU A 41 -4.73 -14.74 19.54
N TRP A 42 -4.20 -13.53 19.71
CA TRP A 42 -4.97 -12.34 20.09
C TRP A 42 -5.79 -11.75 18.93
N MET A 43 -5.55 -12.19 17.69
CA MET A 43 -6.19 -11.62 16.50
C MET A 43 -7.56 -12.28 16.25
N HIS A 44 -8.46 -11.50 15.67
CA HIS A 44 -9.84 -11.91 15.38
C HIS A 44 -10.20 -11.39 13.98
N PRO A 45 -11.17 -12.01 13.28
CA PRO A 45 -11.50 -11.65 11.91
C PRO A 45 -11.81 -10.16 11.74
N HIS A 46 -12.58 -9.57 12.65
CA HIS A 46 -12.98 -8.15 12.54
C HIS A 46 -11.79 -7.18 12.61
N HIS A 47 -10.68 -7.55 13.25
CA HIS A 47 -9.46 -6.73 13.29
C HIS A 47 -8.88 -6.51 11.88
N VAL A 48 -9.01 -7.50 10.98
CA VAL A 48 -8.54 -7.41 9.58
C VAL A 48 -9.26 -6.26 8.85
N TRP A 49 -10.60 -6.26 8.88
CA TRP A 49 -11.37 -5.20 8.23
C TRP A 49 -11.23 -3.84 8.89
N ILE A 50 -11.19 -3.79 10.22
CA ILE A 50 -10.99 -2.53 10.94
C ILE A 50 -9.64 -1.91 10.55
N ALA A 51 -8.58 -2.71 10.49
CA ALA A 51 -7.28 -2.25 10.04
C ALA A 51 -7.35 -1.69 8.61
N TRP A 52 -7.96 -2.42 7.67
CA TRP A 52 -8.10 -1.95 6.29
C TRP A 52 -8.88 -0.63 6.20
N LEU A 53 -10.01 -0.51 6.91
CA LEU A 53 -10.82 0.71 6.92
C LEU A 53 -10.08 1.92 7.49
N ILE A 54 -9.21 1.72 8.48
CA ILE A 54 -8.34 2.77 9.04
C ILE A 54 -7.28 3.20 8.01
N LEU A 55 -6.81 2.29 7.15
CA LEU A 55 -5.76 2.55 6.17
C LEU A 55 -6.26 3.23 4.89
N VAL A 56 -7.50 2.96 4.45
CA VAL A 56 -8.08 3.55 3.23
C VAL A 56 -8.00 5.09 3.18
N PRO A 57 -8.26 5.85 4.25
CA PRO A 57 -8.06 7.30 4.24
C PRO A 57 -6.65 7.72 3.82
N PHE A 58 -5.60 6.97 4.18
CA PHE A 58 -4.22 7.32 3.86
C PHE A 58 -3.93 7.24 2.36
N VAL A 59 -4.49 6.26 1.64
CA VAL A 59 -4.31 6.19 0.18
C VAL A 59 -5.00 7.36 -0.53
N VAL A 60 -6.22 7.69 -0.10
CA VAL A 60 -7.00 8.80 -0.68
C VAL A 60 -6.34 10.15 -0.40
N VAL A 61 -6.01 10.43 0.87
CA VAL A 61 -5.33 11.67 1.26
C VAL A 61 -3.96 11.76 0.60
N GLY A 62 -3.20 10.67 0.58
CA GLY A 62 -1.89 10.60 -0.07
C GLY A 62 -1.94 11.03 -1.53
N PHE A 63 -2.86 10.47 -2.32
CA PHE A 63 -3.03 10.83 -3.73
C PHE A 63 -3.46 12.29 -3.92
N ILE A 64 -4.46 12.76 -3.16
CA ILE A 64 -4.96 14.14 -3.26
C ILE A 64 -3.85 15.14 -2.94
N GLN A 65 -3.08 14.90 -1.88
CA GLN A 65 -2.00 15.78 -1.47
C GLN A 65 -0.83 15.75 -2.47
N TYR A 66 -0.54 14.59 -3.06
CA TYR A 66 0.43 14.47 -4.15
C TYR A 66 -0.01 15.30 -5.36
N ALA A 67 -1.29 15.23 -5.74
CA ALA A 67 -1.82 15.97 -6.86
C ALA A 67 -1.73 17.50 -6.66
N LYS A 68 -1.99 17.96 -5.43
CA LYS A 68 -1.85 19.35 -4.99
C LYS A 68 -0.40 19.83 -4.87
N GLY A 69 0.58 18.93 -4.87
CA GLY A 69 2.00 19.27 -4.65
C GLY A 69 2.40 19.40 -3.18
N ASN A 70 1.53 19.00 -2.25
CA ASN A 70 1.82 18.95 -0.81
C ASN A 70 2.61 17.67 -0.49
N PHE A 71 3.84 17.60 -1.00
CA PHE A 71 4.61 16.37 -1.10
C PHE A 71 4.94 15.72 0.24
N TRP A 72 5.23 16.48 1.30
CA TRP A 72 5.53 15.91 2.61
C TRP A 72 4.36 15.12 3.21
N ILE A 73 3.16 15.69 3.18
CA ILE A 73 1.93 15.02 3.65
C ILE A 73 1.63 13.83 2.73
N ALA A 74 1.79 14.01 1.42
CA ALA A 74 1.58 12.94 0.45
C ALA A 74 2.48 11.73 0.73
N TYR A 75 3.79 11.94 0.88
CA TYR A 75 4.74 10.86 1.14
C TYR A 75 4.48 10.19 2.48
N PHE A 76 4.17 10.93 3.53
CA PHE A 76 3.80 10.33 4.81
C PHE A 76 2.61 9.38 4.65
N CYS A 77 1.52 9.87 4.05
CA CYS A 77 0.31 9.05 3.89
C CYS A 77 0.54 7.82 2.98
N LEU A 78 1.24 8.02 1.86
CA LEU A 78 1.58 6.95 0.94
C LEU A 78 2.54 5.92 1.56
N CYS A 79 3.49 6.35 2.40
CA CYS A 79 4.37 5.44 3.13
C CYS A 79 3.61 4.59 4.14
N VAL A 80 2.70 5.18 4.92
CA VAL A 80 1.86 4.42 5.87
C VAL A 80 1.12 3.31 5.13
N TRP A 81 0.43 3.66 4.04
CA TRP A 81 -0.28 2.71 3.18
C TRP A 81 0.64 1.62 2.61
N ALA A 82 1.74 2.01 1.98
CA ALA A 82 2.64 1.07 1.30
C ALA A 82 3.39 0.14 2.26
N ILE A 83 3.85 0.63 3.41
CA ILE A 83 4.50 -0.20 4.45
C ILE A 83 3.51 -1.23 5.00
N THR A 84 2.27 -0.83 5.26
CA THR A 84 1.25 -1.76 5.74
C THR A 84 0.91 -2.83 4.70
N SER A 85 0.95 -2.49 3.42
CA SER A 85 0.78 -3.45 2.32
C SER A 85 1.94 -4.47 2.24
N VAL A 86 3.17 -4.05 2.49
CA VAL A 86 4.34 -4.96 2.58
C VAL A 86 4.33 -5.79 3.87
N GLY A 87 3.47 -5.44 4.84
CA GLY A 87 3.33 -6.18 6.07
C GLY A 87 2.72 -7.58 5.90
N GLY A 88 2.05 -7.86 4.78
CA GLY A 88 1.36 -9.14 4.54
C GLY A 88 2.29 -10.36 4.59
N ILE A 89 3.59 -10.18 4.29
CA ILE A 89 4.60 -11.24 4.41
C ILE A 89 4.75 -11.75 5.86
N ALA A 90 4.30 -10.99 6.86
CA ALA A 90 4.37 -11.39 8.26
C ALA A 90 3.56 -12.65 8.59
N HIS A 91 2.59 -13.04 7.76
CA HIS A 91 1.89 -14.32 7.90
C HIS A 91 2.84 -15.52 7.97
N TYR A 92 3.95 -15.50 7.23
CA TYR A 92 4.92 -16.59 7.22
C TYR A 92 5.75 -16.71 8.51
N PHE A 93 5.62 -15.77 9.46
CA PHE A 93 6.19 -15.92 10.80
C PHE A 93 5.28 -16.69 11.76
N PHE A 94 4.02 -16.93 11.40
CA PHE A 94 3.03 -17.58 12.27
C PHE A 94 2.68 -19.01 11.85
N GLY A 95 3.17 -19.46 10.69
CA GLY A 95 2.93 -20.81 10.17
C GLY A 95 3.98 -21.23 9.14
N SER A 96 3.98 -22.51 8.82
CA SER A 96 4.80 -23.09 7.76
C SER A 96 4.21 -22.80 6.37
N LEU A 97 5.03 -22.87 5.31
CA LEU A 97 4.54 -22.68 3.93
C LEU A 97 3.42 -23.65 3.56
N SER A 98 3.42 -24.87 4.10
CA SER A 98 2.37 -25.88 3.86
C SER A 98 1.03 -25.55 4.49
N ASP A 99 0.98 -24.62 5.44
CA ASP A 99 -0.28 -24.20 6.09
C ASP A 99 -1.10 -23.27 5.17
N PHE A 100 -0.46 -22.71 4.15
CA PHE A 100 -1.08 -21.79 3.21
C PHE A 100 -1.53 -22.52 1.94
N SER A 101 -2.70 -22.14 1.43
CA SER A 101 -3.10 -22.52 0.09
C SER A 101 -2.34 -21.71 -0.97
N VAL A 102 -2.23 -22.24 -2.19
CA VAL A 102 -1.65 -21.52 -3.34
C VAL A 102 -2.30 -20.15 -3.53
N LYS A 103 -3.63 -20.06 -3.36
CA LYS A 103 -4.38 -18.80 -3.45
C LYS A 103 -3.90 -17.76 -2.43
N MET A 104 -3.68 -18.18 -1.18
CA MET A 104 -3.20 -17.29 -0.11
C MET A 104 -1.80 -16.75 -0.44
N HIS A 105 -0.90 -17.62 -0.93
CA HIS A 105 0.41 -17.18 -1.40
C HIS A 105 0.29 -16.13 -2.50
N VAL A 106 -0.57 -16.34 -3.49
CA VAL A 106 -0.78 -15.40 -4.59
C VAL A 106 -1.27 -14.05 -4.07
N PHE A 107 -2.23 -14.01 -3.16
CA PHE A 107 -2.75 -12.75 -2.62
C PHE A 107 -1.72 -12.02 -1.75
N ILE A 108 -1.01 -12.73 -0.87
CA ILE A 108 0.05 -12.16 -0.04
C ILE A 108 1.16 -11.58 -0.94
N TRP A 109 1.66 -12.34 -1.90
CA TRP A 109 2.75 -11.89 -2.78
C TRP A 109 2.32 -10.80 -3.76
N PHE A 110 1.07 -10.81 -4.22
CA PHE A 110 0.56 -9.75 -5.08
C PHE A 110 0.46 -8.41 -4.34
N GLU A 111 -0.01 -8.44 -3.09
CA GLU A 111 0.00 -7.28 -2.21
C GLU A 111 1.44 -6.82 -1.91
N GLU A 112 2.34 -7.74 -1.58
CA GLU A 112 3.76 -7.48 -1.32
C GLU A 112 4.44 -6.74 -2.49
N VAL A 113 4.34 -7.30 -3.70
CA VAL A 113 4.98 -6.74 -4.90
C VAL A 113 4.42 -5.36 -5.22
N THR A 114 3.11 -5.17 -5.11
CA THR A 114 2.49 -3.87 -5.38
C THR A 114 2.80 -2.84 -4.29
N GLY A 115 2.99 -3.26 -3.03
CA GLY A 115 3.48 -2.42 -1.94
C GLY A 115 4.92 -1.93 -2.18
N TRP A 116 5.83 -2.83 -2.57
CA TRP A 116 7.20 -2.47 -2.94
C TRP A 116 7.29 -1.55 -4.15
N MET A 117 6.41 -1.74 -5.15
CA MET A 117 6.28 -0.82 -6.27
C MET A 117 5.93 0.60 -5.80
N LEU A 118 5.02 0.74 -4.83
CA LEU A 118 4.66 2.05 -4.26
C LEU A 118 5.80 2.65 -3.43
N LEU A 119 6.47 1.87 -2.60
CA LEU A 119 7.65 2.36 -1.86
C LEU A 119 8.75 2.84 -2.81
N SER A 120 8.96 2.11 -3.91
CA SER A 120 9.91 2.49 -4.96
C SER A 120 9.53 3.80 -5.63
N PHE A 121 8.23 4.00 -5.92
CA PHE A 121 7.72 5.26 -6.45
C PHE A 121 7.95 6.43 -5.48
N ILE A 122 7.63 6.25 -4.19
CA ILE A 122 7.82 7.29 -3.17
C ILE A 122 9.30 7.64 -3.05
N PHE A 123 10.18 6.64 -3.00
CA PHE A 123 11.63 6.84 -2.95
C PHE A 123 12.13 7.64 -4.16
N TRP A 124 11.72 7.23 -5.37
CA TRP A 124 12.09 7.90 -6.60
C TRP A 124 11.59 9.36 -6.65
N SER A 125 10.31 9.59 -6.34
CA SER A 125 9.72 10.93 -6.32
C SER A 125 10.36 11.85 -5.26
N GLY A 126 10.54 11.35 -4.03
CA GLY A 126 10.99 12.13 -2.89
C GLY A 126 12.49 12.39 -2.84
N PHE A 127 13.32 11.37 -3.14
CA PHE A 127 14.77 11.44 -2.95
C PHE A 127 15.54 11.67 -4.25
N ILE A 128 15.11 11.04 -5.35
CA ILE A 128 15.80 11.18 -6.65
C ILE A 128 15.32 12.44 -7.38
N LEU A 129 14.00 12.61 -7.51
CA LEU A 129 13.44 13.78 -8.19
C LEU A 129 13.32 15.03 -7.31
N GLN A 130 13.26 14.84 -5.99
CA GLN A 130 13.12 15.87 -4.96
C GLN A 130 11.97 16.85 -5.28
N GLU A 131 10.80 16.31 -5.63
CA GLU A 131 9.67 17.13 -6.11
C GLU A 131 9.20 18.17 -5.09
N TRP A 132 9.40 17.88 -3.79
CA TRP A 132 9.13 18.80 -2.70
C TRP A 132 9.92 20.12 -2.81
N ARG A 133 11.22 20.08 -3.17
CA ARG A 133 12.04 21.30 -3.35
C ARG A 133 11.62 22.12 -4.56
N LYS A 134 11.26 21.44 -5.65
CA LYS A 134 10.86 22.11 -6.90
C LYS A 134 9.58 22.90 -6.72
N ASN A 135 8.70 22.47 -5.81
CA ASN A 135 7.47 23.19 -5.50
C ASN A 135 7.73 24.42 -4.60
N GLU A 136 8.73 24.36 -3.72
CA GLU A 136 9.14 25.51 -2.89
C GLU A 136 9.76 26.64 -3.72
N LEU A 137 10.45 26.33 -4.82
CA LEU A 137 11.06 27.33 -5.71
C LEU A 137 10.09 28.02 -6.67
N LEU A 138 8.85 27.54 -6.76
CA LEU A 138 7.82 28.04 -7.68
C LEU A 138 6.67 28.79 -6.98
N ASN A 139 6.66 28.82 -5.65
CA ASN A 139 5.75 29.61 -4.82
C ASN A 139 6.50 30.76 -4.16
#